data_AF-A0A3M2V0N7-F1
#
_entry.id   AF-A0A3M2V0N7-F1
#
_cell.length_a   1.000
_cell.length_b   1.000
_cell.length_c   1.000
_cell.angle_alpha   90.00
_cell.angle_beta   90.00
_cell.angle_gamma   90.00
#
_symmetry.space_group_name_H-M   'P 1'
#
loop_
_entity.id
_entity.type
_entity.pdbx_description
1 polymer ?
#
loop_
_entity_poly.entity_id
_entity_poly.type
_entity_poly.pdbx_seq_one_letter_code
_entity_poly.pdbx_strand_id
1 'polypeptide(L)'
;MGHFGRKPISRAWFILVLPALLLNYFGQGALVLGNPETVRNPFYLLAPSWALLPLIGLSTMATIIASQAVISGAFSMTLQAIQLGYIPRMHIQHTSSDAQGQIYIGAVNWALMVGVIMLVIGFESSGALASAYGV
;
A
#
# COMPACT_ATOMS: atom_id res chain seq x y z
N MET A 1 2.52 -17.91 2.47
CA MET A 1 2.93 -17.45 1.12
C MET A 1 2.00 -18.09 0.08
N GLY A 2 0.70 -17.76 0.13
CA GLY A 2 -0.30 -18.39 -0.75
C GLY A 2 -0.43 -17.60 -2.05
N HIS A 3 -0.19 -18.27 -3.18
CA HIS A 3 -0.32 -17.86 -4.60
C HIS A 3 0.96 -17.57 -5.39
N PHE A 4 1.95 -16.86 -4.86
CA PHE A 4 3.14 -16.48 -5.66
C PHE A 4 4.43 -17.09 -5.14
N GLY A 5 5.15 -17.80 -6.02
CA GLY A 5 6.48 -18.33 -5.71
C GLY A 5 7.56 -17.23 -5.68
N ARG A 6 8.69 -17.54 -5.04
CA ARG A 6 9.87 -16.63 -4.96
C ARG A 6 10.32 -16.11 -6.34
N LYS A 7 10.31 -16.96 -7.36
CA LYS A 7 10.78 -16.63 -8.72
C LYS A 7 9.92 -15.54 -9.39
N PRO A 8 8.58 -15.66 -9.47
CA PRO A 8 7.70 -14.58 -9.95
C PRO A 8 7.90 -13.25 -9.22
N ILE A 9 7.93 -13.26 -7.88
CA ILE A 9 8.08 -12.05 -7.07
C ILE A 9 9.40 -11.35 -7.38
N SER A 10 10.49 -12.10 -7.38
CA SER A 10 11.82 -11.55 -7.68
C SER A 10 11.89 -10.97 -9.10
N ARG A 11 11.37 -11.69 -10.09
CA ARG A 11 11.35 -11.19 -11.48
C ARG A 11 10.53 -9.91 -11.63
N ALA A 12 9.32 -9.86 -11.08
CA ALA A 12 8.50 -8.66 -11.11
C ALA A 12 9.21 -7.47 -10.45
N TRP A 13 9.88 -7.71 -9.32
CA TRP A 13 10.66 -6.69 -8.63
C TRP A 13 11.80 -6.13 -9.49
N PHE A 14 12.71 -7.00 -9.96
CA PHE A 14 13.93 -6.54 -10.63
C PHE A 14 13.72 -6.08 -12.08
N ILE A 15 12.71 -6.60 -12.78
CA ILE A 15 12.48 -6.29 -14.20
C ILE A 15 11.54 -5.08 -14.36
N LEU A 16 10.58 -4.91 -13.45
CA LEU A 16 9.53 -3.89 -13.61
C LEU A 16 9.55 -2.86 -12.49
N VAL A 17 9.39 -3.30 -11.24
CA VAL A 17 9.17 -2.38 -10.12
C VAL A 17 10.40 -1.52 -9.85
N LEU A 18 11.58 -2.14 -9.71
CA LEU A 18 12.82 -1.44 -9.40
C LEU A 18 13.21 -0.44 -10.50
N PRO A 19 13.26 -0.80 -11.80
CA PRO A 19 13.55 0.17 -12.85
C PRO A 19 12.53 1.31 -12.92
N ALA A 20 11.24 1.01 -12.77
CA ALA A 20 10.19 2.02 -12.80
C ALA A 20 10.32 3.01 -11.63
N LEU A 21 10.59 2.52 -10.41
CA LEU A 21 10.83 3.36 -9.24
C LEU A 21 12.07 4.24 -9.43
N LEU A 22 13.18 3.67 -9.91
CA LEU A 22 14.40 4.44 -10.18
C LEU A 22 14.15 5.58 -11.17
N LEU A 23 13.51 5.29 -12.30
CA LEU A 23 13.18 6.31 -13.29
C LEU A 23 12.25 7.39 -12.72
N ASN A 24 11.26 6.99 -11.91
CA ASN A 24 10.35 7.93 -11.30
C ASN A 24 11.06 8.87 -10.31
N TYR A 25 11.89 8.33 -9.42
CA TYR A 25 12.66 9.14 -8.46
C TYR A 25 13.71 10.02 -9.14
N PHE A 26 14.38 9.54 -10.18
CA PHE A 26 15.31 10.38 -10.96
C PHE A 26 14.59 11.50 -11.70
N GLY A 27 13.40 11.23 -12.26
CA GLY A 27 12.57 12.27 -12.87
C GLY A 27 12.14 13.34 -11.86
N GLN A 28 11.66 12.92 -10.68
CA GLN A 28 11.31 13.84 -9.60
C GLN A 28 12.53 14.63 -9.10
N GLY A 29 13.69 13.99 -8.95
CA GLY A 29 14.93 14.64 -8.55
C GLY A 29 15.39 15.70 -9.56
N ALA A 30 15.36 15.38 -10.86
CA ALA A 30 15.67 16.34 -11.92
C ALA A 30 14.71 17.53 -11.93
N LEU A 31 13.41 17.28 -11.70
CA LEU A 31 12.39 18.33 -11.63
C LEU A 31 12.64 19.29 -10.46
N VAL A 32 12.92 18.75 -9.27
CA VAL A 32 13.18 19.56 -8.06
C VAL A 32 14.49 20.34 -8.17
N LEU A 33 15.53 19.75 -8.77
CA LEU A 33 16.79 20.46 -9.05
C LEU A 33 16.61 21.63 -10.02
N GLY A 34 15.73 21.47 -11.02
CA GLY A 34 15.41 22.54 -11.98
C GLY A 34 14.46 23.61 -11.43
N ASN A 35 13.52 23.22 -10.56
CA ASN A 35 12.57 24.11 -9.91
C ASN A 35 12.26 23.65 -8.47
N PRO A 36 12.91 24.26 -7.46
CA PRO A 36 12.75 23.86 -6.06
C PRO A 36 11.31 23.97 -5.52
N GLU A 37 10.47 24.84 -6.08
CA GLU A 37 9.06 25.01 -5.69
C GLU A 37 8.24 23.72 -5.92
N THR A 38 8.70 22.85 -6.83
CA THR A 38 8.01 21.59 -7.17
C THR A 38 8.09 20.53 -6.08
N VAL A 39 8.90 20.74 -5.03
CA VAL A 39 9.04 19.81 -3.90
C VAL A 39 7.72 19.54 -3.17
N ARG A 40 6.74 20.45 -3.28
CA ARG A 40 5.41 20.27 -2.66
C ARG A 40 4.64 19.11 -3.26
N ASN A 41 4.80 18.85 -4.56
CA ASN A 41 4.11 17.73 -5.21
C ASN A 41 4.80 17.21 -6.48
N PRO A 42 6.05 16.70 -6.36
CA PRO A 42 6.89 16.40 -7.51
C PRO A 42 6.32 15.29 -8.39
N PHE A 43 5.60 14.31 -7.82
CA PHE A 43 4.98 13.23 -8.58
C PHE A 43 3.94 13.71 -9.60
N TYR A 44 3.00 14.56 -9.19
CA TYR A 44 1.96 15.06 -10.09
C TYR A 44 2.47 16.18 -11.00
N LEU A 45 3.43 16.99 -10.54
CA LEU A 45 4.03 18.06 -11.34
C LEU A 45 4.98 17.53 -12.43
N LEU A 46 5.46 16.29 -12.31
CA LEU A 46 6.23 15.62 -13.35
C LEU A 46 5.39 15.30 -14.59
N ALA A 47 4.06 15.18 -14.44
CA ALA A 47 3.17 14.87 -15.55
C ALA A 47 2.78 16.14 -16.33
N PRO A 48 2.69 16.06 -17.67
CA PRO A 48 2.14 17.15 -18.46
C PRO A 48 0.66 17.37 -18.09
N SER A 49 0.17 18.60 -18.28
CA SER A 49 -1.17 19.03 -17.83
C SER A 49 -2.32 18.13 -18.29
N TRP A 50 -2.23 17.57 -19.51
CA TRP A 50 -3.23 16.65 -20.05
C TRP A 50 -3.25 15.28 -19.36
N ALA A 51 -2.11 14.82 -18.82
CA ALA A 51 -1.97 13.52 -18.18
C ALA A 51 -2.27 13.55 -16.68
N LEU A 52 -2.44 14.75 -16.09
CA LEU A 52 -2.64 14.93 -14.66
C LEU A 52 -3.90 14.22 -14.14
N LEU A 53 -5.05 14.44 -14.78
CA LEU A 53 -6.31 13.79 -14.38
C LEU A 53 -6.26 12.26 -14.53
N PRO A 54 -5.78 11.69 -15.66
CA PRO A 54 -5.53 10.26 -15.76
C PRO A 54 -4.60 9.72 -14.66
N LEU A 55 -3.52 10.45 -14.33
CA LEU A 55 -2.57 10.04 -13.30
C LEU A 55 -3.19 10.02 -11.90
N ILE A 56 -4.07 10.99 -11.58
CA ILE A 56 -4.85 10.99 -10.33
C ILE A 56 -5.76 9.77 -10.26
N GLY A 57 -6.44 9.43 -11.36
CA GLY A 57 -7.26 8.22 -11.42
C GLY A 57 -6.44 6.94 -11.22
N LEU A 58 -5.31 6.82 -11.92
CA LEU A 58 -4.43 5.66 -11.84
C LEU A 58 -3.82 5.50 -10.43
N SER A 59 -3.35 6.59 -9.83
CA SER A 59 -2.79 6.58 -8.47
C SER A 59 -3.86 6.21 -7.44
N THR A 60 -5.08 6.74 -7.56
CA THR A 60 -6.20 6.36 -6.68
C THR A 60 -6.50 4.87 -6.76
N MET A 61 -6.56 4.30 -7.97
CA MET A 61 -6.76 2.86 -8.16
C MET A 61 -5.62 2.04 -7.55
N ALA A 62 -4.37 2.47 -7.73
CA ALA A 62 -3.22 1.83 -7.12
C ALA A 62 -3.29 1.87 -5.57
N THR A 63 -3.74 2.98 -4.98
CA THR A 63 -3.97 3.09 -3.53
C THR A 63 -5.03 2.11 -3.06
N ILE A 64 -6.15 1.96 -3.76
CA ILE A 64 -7.20 0.98 -3.42
C ILE A 64 -6.63 -0.45 -3.41
N ILE A 65 -5.87 -0.82 -4.45
CA ILE A 65 -5.24 -2.14 -4.56
C ILE A 65 -4.25 -2.37 -3.41
N ALA A 66 -3.42 -1.36 -3.11
CA ALA A 66 -2.46 -1.43 -2.01
C ALA A 66 -3.16 -1.63 -0.65
N SER A 67 -4.25 -0.90 -0.38
CA SER A 67 -5.04 -1.06 0.84
C SER A 67 -5.60 -2.48 0.96
N GLN A 68 -6.14 -3.05 -0.13
CA GLN A 68 -6.67 -4.42 -0.12
C GLN A 68 -5.57 -5.47 0.12
N ALA A 69 -4.38 -5.27 -0.43
CA ALA A 69 -3.23 -6.15 -0.18
C ALA A 69 -2.81 -6.14 1.30
N VAL A 70 -2.79 -4.96 1.95
CA VAL A 70 -2.48 -4.83 3.38
C VAL A 70 -3.53 -5.51 4.26
N ILE A 71 -4.82 -5.30 3.98
CA ILE A 71 -5.93 -5.93 4.73
C ILE A 71 -5.83 -7.46 4.63
N SER A 72 -5.65 -7.97 3.41
CA SER A 72 -5.52 -9.42 3.16
C SER A 72 -4.27 -10.01 3.82
N GLY A 73 -3.16 -9.26 3.81
CA GLY A 73 -1.92 -9.61 4.52
C GLY A 73 -2.13 -9.69 6.03
N ALA A 74 -2.84 -8.71 6.61
CA ALA A 74 -3.16 -8.69 8.04
C ALA A 74 -4.01 -9.89 8.46
N PHE A 75 -5.03 -10.27 7.67
CA PHE A 75 -5.81 -11.47 7.93
C PHE A 75 -4.95 -12.74 7.87
N SER A 76 -4.07 -12.84 6.87
CA SER A 76 -3.18 -13.99 6.71
C SER A 76 -2.18 -14.13 7.86
N MET A 77 -1.58 -13.02 8.31
CA MET A 77 -0.66 -13.01 9.46
C MET A 77 -1.40 -13.33 10.77
N THR A 78 -2.60 -12.79 10.94
CA THR A 78 -3.43 -13.07 12.12
C THR A 78 -3.79 -14.54 12.20
N LEU A 79 -4.19 -15.15 11.08
CA LEU A 79 -4.49 -16.58 11.02
C LEU A 79 -3.27 -17.43 11.41
N GLN A 80 -2.09 -17.10 10.88
CA GLN A 80 -0.84 -17.78 11.25
C GLN A 80 -0.53 -17.62 12.74
N ALA A 81 -0.73 -16.43 13.30
CA ALA A 81 -0.52 -16.17 14.72
C ALA A 81 -1.51 -16.94 15.62
N ILE A 82 -2.76 -17.13 15.20
CA ILE A 82 -3.73 -18.00 15.90
C ILE A 82 -3.25 -19.45 15.87
N GLN A 83 -2.75 -19.93 14.72
CA GLN A 83 -2.24 -21.30 14.58
C GLN A 83 -1.01 -21.55 15.46
N LEU A 84 -0.18 -20.52 15.68
CA LEU A 84 0.97 -20.56 16.59
C LEU A 84 0.60 -20.33 18.06
N GLY A 85 -0.67 -20.04 18.37
CA GLY A 85 -1.14 -19.79 19.74
C GLY A 85 -0.82 -18.40 20.30
N TYR A 86 -0.34 -17.46 19.48
CA TYR A 86 -0.05 -16.09 19.92
C TYR A 86 -1.28 -15.20 20.06
N ILE A 87 -2.36 -15.53 19.34
CA ILE A 87 -3.61 -14.76 19.33
C ILE A 87 -4.77 -15.72 19.66
N PRO A 88 -5.74 -15.30 20.51
CA PRO A 88 -6.92 -16.11 20.79
C PRO A 88 -7.73 -16.40 19.52
N ARG A 89 -8.50 -17.50 19.55
CA ARG A 89 -9.36 -17.87 18.42
C ARG A 89 -10.38 -16.76 18.15
N MET A 90 -10.45 -16.32 16.90
CA MET A 90 -11.42 -15.33 16.43
C MET A 90 -12.43 -15.97 15.48
N HIS A 91 -13.56 -15.30 15.28
CA HIS A 91 -14.53 -15.72 14.27
C HIS A 91 -13.97 -15.42 12.87
N ILE A 92 -13.80 -16.47 12.08
CA ILE A 92 -13.27 -16.40 10.71
C ILE A 92 -14.43 -16.75 9.77
N GLN A 93 -14.77 -15.80 8.89
CA GLN A 93 -15.72 -16.06 7.82
C GLN A 93 -14.93 -16.46 6.58
N HIS A 94 -15.20 -17.66 6.06
CA HIS A 94 -14.65 -18.11 4.80
C HIS A 94 -15.53 -17.57 3.67
N THR A 95 -15.02 -16.60 2.92
CA THR A 95 -15.77 -15.94 1.84
C THR A 95 -15.87 -16.82 0.60
N SER A 96 -14.99 -17.83 0.46
CA SER A 96 -15.10 -18.87 -0.56
C SER A 96 -14.67 -20.23 -0.03
N SER A 97 -15.39 -21.27 -0.44
CA SER A 97 -15.10 -22.68 -0.13
C SER A 97 -13.88 -23.22 -0.90
N ASP A 98 -13.55 -22.64 -2.05
CA ASP A 98 -12.51 -23.14 -2.95
C ASP A 98 -11.15 -22.45 -2.75
N ALA A 99 -11.12 -21.26 -2.13
CA ALA A 99 -9.93 -20.45 -1.96
C ALA A 99 -9.59 -20.23 -0.48
N GLN A 100 -8.62 -20.99 0.02
CA GLN A 100 -8.15 -20.93 1.41
C GLN A 100 -7.64 -19.55 1.87
N GLY A 101 -7.34 -18.64 0.93
CA GLY A 101 -6.91 -17.26 1.20
C GLY A 101 -8.03 -16.22 1.28
N GLN A 102 -9.28 -16.58 0.95
CA GLN A 102 -10.42 -15.67 1.03
C GLN A 102 -11.07 -15.76 2.42
N ILE A 103 -10.36 -15.21 3.40
CA ILE A 103 -10.78 -15.14 4.79
C ILE A 103 -11.14 -13.71 5.17
N TYR A 104 -12.22 -13.56 5.94
CA TYR A 104 -12.59 -12.30 6.57
C TYR A 104 -12.55 -12.47 8.09
N ILE A 105 -11.77 -11.60 8.75
CA ILE A 105 -11.67 -11.54 10.21
C ILE A 105 -12.18 -10.17 10.65
N GLY A 106 -13.45 -10.11 11.05
CA GLY A 106 -14.13 -8.84 11.34
C GLY A 106 -13.45 -8.00 12.41
N ALA A 107 -12.91 -8.64 13.46
CA ALA A 107 -12.17 -7.95 14.53
C ALA A 107 -10.93 -7.22 13.99
N VAL A 108 -10.16 -7.87 13.10
CA VAL A 108 -8.97 -7.26 12.47
C VAL A 108 -9.39 -6.12 11.54
N ASN A 109 -10.46 -6.30 10.76
CA ASN A 109 -10.95 -5.25 9.86
C ASN A 109 -11.34 -3.98 10.63
N TRP A 110 -12.09 -4.12 11.72
CA TRP A 110 -12.46 -3.00 12.58
C TRP A 110 -11.26 -2.38 13.29
N ALA A 111 -10.31 -3.20 13.77
CA ALA A 111 -9.09 -2.69 14.38
C ALA A 111 -8.26 -1.86 13.38
N LEU A 112 -8.12 -2.32 12.14
CA LEU A 112 -7.45 -1.57 11.07
C LEU A 112 -8.19 -0.27 10.75
N MET A 113 -9.52 -0.31 10.65
CA MET A 113 -10.35 0.88 10.40
C MET A 113 -10.16 1.93 11.49
N VAL A 114 -10.28 1.55 12.76
CA VAL A 114 -10.08 2.46 13.90
C VAL A 114 -8.65 3.00 13.91
N GLY A 115 -7.65 2.15 13.66
CA GLY A 115 -6.25 2.56 13.55
C GLY A 115 -6.02 3.61 12.46
N VAL A 116 -6.56 3.41 11.26
CA VAL A 116 -6.46 4.37 10.16
C VAL A 116 -7.14 5.69 10.51
N ILE A 117 -8.36 5.65 11.09
CA ILE A 117 -9.07 6.85 11.51
C ILE A 117 -8.26 7.64 12.55
N MET A 118 -7.71 6.95 13.55
CA MET A 118 -6.86 7.60 14.57
C MET A 118 -5.61 8.22 13.98
N LEU A 119 -4.96 7.57 13.02
CA LEU A 119 -3.80 8.13 12.33
C LEU A 119 -4.15 9.37 11.51
N VAL A 120 -5.25 9.34 10.76
CA VAL A 120 -5.69 10.48 9.95
C VAL A 120 -6.03 11.68 10.82
N ILE A 121 -6.79 11.47 11.90
CA ILE A 121 -7.15 12.53 12.84
C ILE A 121 -5.94 13.01 13.65
N GLY A 122 -5.04 12.10 14.05
CA GLY A 122 -3.90 12.44 14.89
C GLY A 122 -2.79 13.21 14.17
N PHE A 123 -2.57 12.94 12.88
CA PHE A 123 -1.54 13.62 12.10
C PHE A 123 -2.04 14.84 11.33
N GLU A 124 -3.34 14.89 10.98
CA GLU A 124 -4.06 15.96 10.28
C GLU A 124 -3.54 16.37 8.89
N SER A 125 -2.25 16.15 8.60
CA SER A 125 -1.58 16.51 7.36
C SER A 125 -0.76 15.35 6.80
N SER A 126 -0.74 15.24 5.47
CA SER A 126 0.07 14.24 4.77
C SER A 126 1.57 14.39 5.04
N GLY A 127 2.05 15.61 5.30
CA GLY A 127 3.45 15.88 5.64
C GLY A 127 3.83 15.35 7.02
N ALA A 128 2.99 15.58 8.03
CA ALA A 128 3.21 15.03 9.37
C ALA A 128 3.17 13.50 9.35
N LEU A 129 2.25 12.91 8.59
CA LEU A 129 2.19 11.45 8.40
C LEU A 129 3.46 10.93 7.70
N ALA A 130 3.90 11.56 6.61
CA ALA A 130 5.13 11.16 5.90
C ALA A 130 6.36 11.19 6.82
N SER A 131 6.50 12.25 7.62
CA SER A 131 7.62 12.38 8.56
C SER A 131 7.64 11.28 9.63
N ALA A 132 6.47 10.81 10.09
CA ALA A 132 6.37 9.71 11.04
C ALA A 132 6.71 8.35 10.42
N TYR A 133 6.51 8.19 9.12
CA TYR A 133 7.01 7.04 8.35
C TYR A 133 8.51 7.15 8.01
N GLY A 134 9.16 8.27 8.31
CA GLY A 134 10.57 8.52 8.02
C GLY A 134 10.85 9.01 6.59
N VAL A 135 9.86 9.64 5.95
CA VAL A 135 9.94 10.23 4.60
C VAL A 135 9.85 11.75 4.67
#